data_AF-A0A7S0ILW4-F1
#
_entry.id   AF-A0A7S0ILW4-F1
#
_cell.length_a   1.000
_cell.length_b   1.000
_cell.length_c   1.000
_cell.angle_alpha   90.00
_cell.angle_beta   90.00
_cell.angle_gamma   90.00
#
_symmetry.space_group_name_H-M   'P 1'
#
loop_
_entity.id
_entity.type
_entity.pdbx_description
1 polymer ?
#
loop_
_entity_poly.entity_id
_entity_poly.type
_entity_poly.pdbx_seq_one_letter_code
_entity_poly.pdbx_strand_id
1 'polypeptide(L)'
;PNPNPNPKPNFETRRLDKTSSGGASVEGRDAGTKYLTAAPLLHLQLSDPAFRRHFLVQCAVFLGFCASPLYEGVDANKKRVMEAIRQTPPHGEEFAAAVALALRREEGWVSWKRDNCKDFEREPEAPRPPPPAPPAMRRRLRAGAAAPAVPPEKRVRLGNPELDRLWNLSEDNASALGDKRDAAPTAEVYLRNVVDDMDPEAQIEETYKSKNDKTYVWKALRLIAKADMGAFQRLGAEDMETVVPAMLGVEPPAGTDGGTDGG
;
A
#
# COMPACT_ATOMS: atom_id res chain seq x y z
N PRO A 1 -50.32 -27.84 65.80
CA PRO A 1 -50.43 -27.58 64.34
C PRO A 1 -49.89 -26.17 64.03
N ASN A 2 -48.61 -26.12 63.69
CA ASN A 2 -47.82 -24.88 63.56
C ASN A 2 -47.95 -24.31 62.13
N PRO A 3 -48.33 -23.04 61.92
CA PRO A 3 -48.33 -22.43 60.59
C PRO A 3 -46.93 -21.89 60.28
N ASN A 4 -46.25 -22.48 59.30
CA ASN A 4 -44.96 -22.01 58.80
C ASN A 4 -45.17 -20.85 57.81
N PRO A 5 -44.62 -19.64 58.05
CA PRO A 5 -44.63 -18.54 57.09
C PRO A 5 -43.24 -18.40 56.46
N ASN A 6 -43.08 -18.73 55.18
CA ASN A 6 -42.03 -18.11 54.37
C ASN A 6 -42.23 -18.32 52.86
N PRO A 7 -42.52 -17.26 52.07
CA PRO A 7 -42.33 -17.32 50.63
C PRO A 7 -40.84 -17.21 50.32
N LYS A 8 -40.28 -18.21 49.63
CA LYS A 8 -38.87 -18.21 49.20
C LYS A 8 -38.60 -17.02 48.27
N PRO A 9 -37.60 -16.16 48.54
CA PRO A 9 -37.17 -15.15 47.57
C PRO A 9 -36.39 -15.83 46.44
N ASN A 10 -36.88 -15.65 45.22
CA ASN A 10 -36.32 -16.18 43.97
C ASN A 10 -35.08 -15.36 43.52
N PHE A 11 -34.05 -15.31 44.37
CA PHE A 11 -32.79 -14.66 44.04
C PHE A 11 -31.73 -15.72 43.71
N GLU A 12 -31.59 -16.04 42.42
CA GLU A 12 -30.38 -16.68 41.91
C GLU A 12 -29.21 -15.69 42.01
N THR A 13 -28.57 -15.66 43.17
CA THR A 13 -27.24 -15.08 43.32
C THR A 13 -26.24 -16.09 42.76
N ARG A 14 -25.72 -15.85 41.56
CA ARG A 14 -24.55 -16.60 41.08
C ARG A 14 -23.41 -16.33 42.07
N ARG A 15 -23.02 -17.35 42.84
CA ARG A 15 -21.82 -17.33 43.67
C ARG A 15 -20.64 -16.98 42.78
N LEU A 16 -19.86 -15.98 43.16
CA LEU A 16 -18.55 -15.74 42.57
C LEU A 16 -17.66 -16.95 42.90
N ASP A 17 -17.30 -17.74 41.89
CA ASP A 17 -16.37 -18.84 42.04
C ASP A 17 -14.99 -18.31 42.45
N LYS A 18 -14.47 -18.88 43.54
CA LYS A 18 -13.22 -18.50 44.20
C LYS A 18 -11.99 -19.11 43.52
N THR A 19 -11.93 -19.12 42.19
CA THR A 19 -10.86 -19.77 41.43
C THR A 19 -10.06 -18.86 40.49
N SER A 20 -10.30 -17.55 40.46
CA SER A 20 -9.41 -16.61 39.74
C SER A 20 -8.47 -15.84 40.66
N SER A 21 -7.70 -16.57 41.49
CA SER A 21 -6.45 -16.04 42.03
C SER A 21 -5.35 -16.23 40.98
N GLY A 22 -5.25 -15.29 40.05
CA GLY A 22 -4.20 -15.26 39.05
C GLY A 22 -4.08 -13.86 38.50
N GLY A 23 -3.03 -13.14 38.91
CA GLY A 23 -2.70 -11.83 38.35
C GLY A 23 -2.51 -11.96 36.85
N ALA A 24 -3.38 -11.29 36.10
CA ALA A 24 -3.27 -11.18 34.66
C ALA A 24 -3.65 -9.75 34.27
N SER A 25 -2.75 -9.17 33.48
CA SER A 25 -2.69 -7.78 33.03
C SER A 25 -4.02 -7.20 32.56
N VAL A 26 -4.17 -5.90 32.81
CA VAL A 26 -5.26 -5.03 32.35
C VAL A 26 -5.13 -4.84 30.83
N GLU A 27 -5.57 -5.82 30.06
CA GLU A 27 -5.92 -5.64 28.65
C GLU A 27 -7.26 -6.34 28.36
N GLY A 28 -8.12 -5.60 27.67
CA GLY A 28 -9.57 -5.75 27.69
C GLY A 28 -10.06 -7.08 27.14
N ARG A 29 -10.93 -7.73 27.91
CA ARG A 29 -11.92 -8.65 27.36
C ARG A 29 -13.21 -7.89 27.14
N ASP A 30 -13.57 -7.85 25.86
CA ASP A 30 -14.76 -7.30 25.25
C ASP A 30 -16.02 -8.09 25.69
N ALA A 31 -16.36 -7.99 26.98
CA ALA A 31 -17.67 -8.36 27.49
C ALA A 31 -18.46 -7.07 27.57
N GLY A 32 -19.39 -6.85 26.62
CA GLY A 32 -20.26 -5.67 26.63
C GLY A 32 -20.78 -5.38 28.04
N THR A 33 -20.61 -4.14 28.49
CA THR A 33 -20.80 -3.73 29.89
C THR A 33 -22.23 -4.02 30.35
N LYS A 34 -22.43 -5.13 31.07
CA LYS A 34 -23.71 -5.47 31.69
C LYS A 34 -23.80 -4.78 33.05
N TYR A 35 -24.78 -3.89 33.22
CA TYR A 35 -25.02 -3.22 34.50
C TYR A 35 -25.79 -4.14 35.46
N LEU A 36 -25.43 -4.09 36.74
CA LEU A 36 -26.23 -4.70 37.79
C LEU A 36 -27.53 -3.92 37.96
N THR A 37 -28.65 -4.62 38.10
CA THR A 37 -29.99 -4.03 38.29
C THR A 37 -30.46 -4.06 39.74
N ALA A 38 -29.67 -4.66 40.65
CA ALA A 38 -30.02 -4.77 42.06
C ALA A 38 -29.81 -3.42 42.78
N ALA A 39 -30.89 -2.84 43.28
CA ALA A 39 -30.87 -1.54 43.98
C ALA A 39 -29.84 -1.44 45.12
N PRO A 40 -29.60 -2.47 45.97
CA PRO A 40 -28.59 -2.38 47.03
C PRO A 40 -27.16 -2.23 46.52
N LEU A 41 -26.89 -2.67 45.28
CA LEU A 41 -25.56 -2.62 44.66
C LEU A 41 -25.32 -1.32 43.90
N LEU A 42 -26.34 -0.47 43.73
CA LEU A 42 -26.21 0.78 42.98
C LEU A 42 -25.18 1.71 43.60
N HIS A 43 -25.13 1.80 44.94
CA HIS A 43 -24.13 2.64 45.62
C HIS A 43 -22.70 2.16 45.33
N LEU A 44 -22.50 0.84 45.27
CA LEU A 44 -21.21 0.26 44.91
C LEU A 44 -20.84 0.58 43.46
N GLN A 45 -21.80 0.50 42.54
CA GLN A 45 -21.58 0.87 41.14
C GLN A 45 -21.30 2.37 40.97
N LEU A 46 -21.99 3.24 41.71
CA LEU A 46 -21.72 4.68 41.68
C LEU A 46 -20.34 5.06 42.23
N SER A 47 -19.73 4.19 43.04
CA SER A 47 -18.36 4.38 43.51
C SER A 47 -17.33 4.11 42.40
N ASP A 48 -17.68 3.29 41.39
CA ASP A 48 -16.81 2.99 40.25
C ASP A 48 -16.77 4.18 39.26
N PRO A 49 -15.57 4.75 38.96
CA PRO A 49 -15.42 5.79 37.96
C PRO A 49 -15.85 5.35 36.55
N ALA A 50 -15.66 4.08 36.18
CA ALA A 50 -16.06 3.60 34.85
C ALA A 50 -17.58 3.65 34.72
N PHE A 51 -18.33 3.07 35.66
CA PHE A 51 -19.79 3.15 35.68
C PHE A 51 -20.30 4.60 35.64
N ARG A 52 -19.72 5.51 36.46
CA ARG A 52 -20.09 6.93 36.45
C ARG A 52 -19.93 7.57 35.07
N ARG A 53 -18.84 7.27 34.35
CA ARG A 53 -18.63 7.76 32.97
C ARG A 53 -19.73 7.28 32.03
N HIS A 54 -20.05 6.00 32.05
CA HIS A 54 -21.09 5.45 31.19
C HIS A 54 -22.45 6.10 31.47
N PHE A 55 -22.81 6.23 32.75
CA PHE A 55 -24.05 6.87 33.17
C PHE A 55 -24.12 8.34 32.73
N LEU A 56 -23.06 9.11 32.98
CA LEU A 56 -23.02 10.53 32.61
C LEU A 56 -23.04 10.73 31.09
N VAL A 57 -22.38 9.86 30.31
CA VAL A 57 -22.44 9.89 28.84
C VAL A 57 -23.86 9.59 28.35
N GLN A 58 -24.54 8.60 28.93
CA GLN A 58 -25.95 8.33 28.61
C GLN A 58 -26.85 9.55 28.92
N CYS A 59 -26.64 10.20 30.07
CA CYS A 59 -27.32 11.46 30.39
C CYS A 59 -27.01 12.56 29.38
N ALA A 60 -25.75 12.70 28.95
CA ALA A 60 -25.34 13.72 27.98
C ALA A 60 -25.99 13.51 26.61
N VAL A 61 -26.05 12.26 26.12
CA VAL A 61 -26.74 11.89 24.88
C VAL A 61 -28.24 12.16 24.98
N PHE A 62 -28.87 11.73 26.08
CA PHE A 62 -30.30 11.96 26.31
C PHE A 62 -30.66 13.46 26.35
N LEU A 63 -29.89 14.25 27.11
CA LEU A 63 -30.07 15.70 27.15
C LEU A 63 -29.78 16.37 25.80
N GLY A 64 -28.85 15.80 25.02
CA GLY A 64 -28.59 16.19 23.64
C GLY A 64 -29.83 16.03 22.75
N PHE A 65 -30.55 14.92 22.90
CA PHE A 65 -31.81 14.67 22.19
C PHE A 65 -32.96 15.57 22.67
N CYS A 66 -33.06 15.84 23.97
CA CYS A 66 -34.08 16.73 24.54
C CYS A 66 -33.85 18.21 24.23
N ALA A 67 -32.79 18.56 23.50
CA ALA A 67 -32.49 19.95 23.15
C ALA A 67 -33.45 20.44 22.06
N SER A 68 -34.08 21.62 22.28
CA SER A 68 -35.14 22.29 21.49
C SER A 68 -36.49 22.30 22.26
N PRO A 69 -37.37 23.32 22.08
CA PRO A 69 -38.01 24.16 23.13
C PRO A 69 -39.02 23.48 24.08
N LEU A 70 -39.12 22.16 24.03
CA LEU A 70 -40.10 21.37 24.78
C LEU A 70 -39.75 21.21 26.27
N TYR A 71 -38.50 21.42 26.66
CA TYR A 71 -38.02 21.18 28.02
C TYR A 71 -37.17 22.34 28.54
N GLU A 72 -37.65 23.01 29.58
CA GLU A 72 -36.90 24.06 30.29
C GLU A 72 -35.74 23.45 31.10
N GLY A 73 -34.63 24.18 31.22
CA GLY A 73 -33.49 23.80 32.08
C GLY A 73 -32.55 22.72 31.53
N VAL A 74 -32.76 22.24 30.30
CA VAL A 74 -31.87 21.25 29.65
C VAL A 74 -30.42 21.74 29.58
N ASP A 75 -30.19 23.00 29.22
CA ASP A 75 -28.84 23.55 29.10
C ASP A 75 -28.10 23.62 30.44
N ALA A 76 -28.81 23.92 31.53
CA ALA A 76 -28.22 23.90 32.87
C ALA A 76 -27.81 22.47 33.26
N ASN A 77 -28.66 21.49 32.98
CA ASN A 77 -28.36 20.08 33.25
C ASN A 77 -27.21 19.55 32.38
N LYS A 78 -27.15 19.94 31.10
CA LYS A 78 -26.02 19.61 30.21
C LYS A 78 -24.69 20.11 30.79
N LYS A 79 -24.65 21.37 31.25
CA LYS A 79 -23.45 21.95 31.88
C LYS A 79 -23.05 21.17 33.14
N ARG A 80 -24.03 20.82 33.99
CA ARG A 80 -23.78 20.01 35.20
C ARG A 80 -23.24 18.61 34.88
N VAL A 81 -23.77 17.96 33.86
CA VAL A 81 -23.30 16.63 33.43
C VAL A 81 -21.89 16.70 32.87
N MET A 82 -21.59 17.67 31.99
CA MET A 82 -20.24 17.84 31.45
C MET A 82 -19.21 18.16 32.54
N GLU A 83 -19.59 18.94 33.54
CA GLU A 83 -18.74 19.22 34.70
C GLU A 83 -18.52 17.97 35.56
N ALA A 84 -19.55 17.16 35.80
CA ALA A 84 -19.39 15.88 36.49
C ALA A 84 -18.49 14.89 35.73
N ILE A 85 -18.50 14.92 34.39
CA ILE A 85 -17.60 14.12 33.56
C ILE A 85 -16.14 14.55 33.77
N ARG A 86 -15.87 15.86 33.81
CA ARG A 86 -14.52 16.40 34.09
C ARG A 86 -13.98 15.99 35.46
N GLN A 87 -14.85 15.93 36.45
CA GLN A 87 -14.49 15.54 37.81
C GLN A 87 -14.29 14.01 37.97
N THR A 88 -14.58 13.21 36.94
CA THR A 88 -14.45 11.75 37.01
C THR A 88 -13.07 11.29 36.49
N PRO A 89 -12.18 10.76 37.35
CA PRO A 89 -10.87 10.23 36.94
C PRO A 89 -11.01 8.92 36.14
N PRO A 90 -10.00 8.48 35.36
CA PRO A 90 -8.72 9.14 34.99
C PRO A 90 -8.80 9.99 33.70
N HIS A 91 -8.11 11.14 33.63
CA HIS A 91 -8.15 12.06 32.47
C HIS A 91 -9.56 12.63 32.17
N GLY A 92 -10.22 13.21 33.18
CA GLY A 92 -11.59 13.72 33.05
C GLY A 92 -11.75 14.83 32.00
N GLU A 93 -10.79 15.76 31.90
CA GLU A 93 -10.85 16.85 30.90
C GLU A 93 -10.75 16.33 29.46
N GLU A 94 -9.79 15.44 29.17
CA GLU A 94 -9.62 14.83 27.85
C GLU A 94 -10.87 14.02 27.46
N PHE A 95 -11.41 13.26 28.42
CA PHE A 95 -12.63 12.49 28.19
C PHE A 95 -13.85 13.40 27.96
N ALA A 96 -14.00 14.48 28.73
CA ALA A 96 -15.05 15.46 28.51
C ALA A 96 -14.94 16.14 27.13
N ALA A 97 -13.72 16.45 26.68
CA ALA A 97 -13.48 17.00 25.35
C ALA A 97 -13.86 15.99 24.24
N ALA A 98 -13.52 14.71 24.41
CA ALA A 98 -13.90 13.64 23.49
C ALA A 98 -15.42 13.45 23.42
N VAL A 99 -16.12 13.47 24.56
CA VAL A 99 -17.59 13.40 24.62
C VAL A 99 -18.21 14.62 23.95
N ALA A 100 -17.69 15.83 24.18
CA ALA A 100 -18.17 17.04 23.53
C ALA A 100 -17.99 16.99 22.00
N LEU A 101 -16.87 16.47 21.52
CA LEU A 101 -16.62 16.26 20.09
C LEU A 101 -17.59 15.23 19.50
N ALA A 102 -17.82 14.12 20.20
CA ALA A 102 -18.77 13.09 19.79
C ALA A 102 -20.19 13.66 19.66
N LEU A 103 -20.66 14.43 20.65
CA LEU A 103 -21.98 15.05 20.62
C LEU A 103 -22.11 16.06 19.47
N ARG A 104 -21.09 16.90 19.21
CA ARG A 104 -21.08 17.82 18.05
C ARG A 104 -21.13 17.07 16.72
N ARG A 105 -20.41 15.95 16.62
CA ARG A 105 -20.47 15.10 15.42
C ARG A 105 -21.86 14.50 15.24
N GLU A 106 -22.51 14.05 16.32
CA GLU A 106 -23.88 13.55 16.27
C GLU A 106 -24.87 14.62 15.81
N GLU A 107 -24.73 15.88 16.23
CA GLU A 107 -25.54 17.00 15.73
C GLU A 107 -25.42 17.13 14.20
N GLY A 108 -24.18 17.08 13.68
CA GLY A 108 -23.93 17.10 12.24
C GLY A 108 -24.52 15.88 11.52
N TRP A 109 -24.40 14.69 12.11
CA TRP A 109 -24.96 13.45 11.56
C TRP A 109 -26.49 13.47 11.52
N VAL A 110 -27.14 14.00 12.57
CA VAL A 110 -28.58 14.20 12.62
C VAL A 110 -29.02 15.20 11.55
N SER A 111 -28.31 16.32 11.40
CA SER A 111 -28.59 17.31 10.34
C SER A 111 -28.46 16.69 8.94
N TRP A 112 -27.38 15.97 8.68
CA TRP A 112 -27.14 15.32 7.39
C TRP A 112 -28.21 14.29 7.04
N LYS A 113 -28.62 13.46 8.01
CA LYS A 113 -29.74 12.53 7.85
C LYS A 113 -31.06 13.24 7.61
N ARG A 114 -31.29 14.36 8.29
CA ARG A 114 -32.48 15.21 8.07
C ARG A 114 -32.50 15.80 6.66
N ASP A 115 -31.33 16.06 6.09
CA ASP A 115 -31.16 16.59 4.73
C ASP A 115 -31.14 15.50 3.64
N ASN A 116 -31.80 14.35 3.87
CA ASN A 116 -31.85 13.19 2.96
C ASN A 116 -30.47 12.63 2.58
N CYS A 117 -29.49 12.71 3.47
CA CYS A 117 -28.20 12.04 3.31
C CYS A 117 -27.47 12.44 2.00
N LYS A 118 -27.29 13.75 1.76
CA LYS A 118 -26.58 14.25 0.57
C LYS A 118 -25.24 13.54 0.36
N ASP A 119 -24.91 13.25 -0.89
CA ASP A 119 -23.64 12.59 -1.23
C ASP A 119 -22.45 13.36 -0.64
N PHE A 120 -21.58 12.61 0.03
CA PHE A 120 -20.41 13.14 0.71
C PHE A 120 -19.20 13.29 -0.24
N GLU A 121 -19.30 12.71 -1.43
CA GLU A 121 -18.28 12.79 -2.47
C GLU A 121 -18.21 14.22 -2.99
N ARG A 122 -17.08 14.88 -2.77
CA ARG A 122 -16.81 16.18 -3.35
C ARG A 122 -16.40 15.97 -4.79
N GLU A 123 -17.09 16.62 -5.72
CA GLU A 123 -16.58 16.75 -7.08
C GLU A 123 -15.14 17.29 -7.01
N PRO A 124 -14.22 16.77 -7.83
CA PRO A 124 -12.85 17.28 -7.86
C PRO A 124 -12.91 18.78 -8.13
N GLU A 125 -12.38 19.57 -7.19
CA GLU A 125 -12.39 21.03 -7.29
C GLU A 125 -11.77 21.42 -8.63
N ALA A 126 -12.54 22.14 -9.45
CA ALA A 126 -12.07 22.57 -10.77
C ALA A 126 -10.70 23.24 -10.61
N PRO A 127 -9.72 22.92 -11.47
CA PRO A 127 -8.36 23.41 -11.30
C PRO A 127 -8.39 24.94 -11.17
N ARG A 128 -7.99 25.44 -10.00
CA ARG A 128 -7.89 26.87 -9.74
C ARG A 128 -7.05 27.49 -10.87
N PRO A 129 -7.52 28.56 -11.53
CA PRO A 129 -6.74 29.20 -12.58
C PRO A 129 -5.35 29.52 -12.01
N PRO A 130 -4.26 29.15 -12.71
CA PRO A 130 -2.93 29.35 -12.18
C PRO A 130 -2.72 30.85 -11.92
N PRO A 131 -2.07 31.23 -10.80
CA PRO A 131 -1.68 32.61 -10.59
C PRO A 131 -0.86 33.10 -11.79
N PRO A 132 -0.94 34.39 -12.17
CA PRO A 132 -0.17 34.94 -13.29
C PRO A 132 1.30 34.60 -13.10
N ALA A 133 1.88 33.94 -14.10
CA ALA A 133 3.24 33.42 -14.01
C ALA A 133 4.22 34.56 -13.66
N PRO A 134 5.08 34.39 -12.63
CA PRO A 134 6.17 35.32 -12.41
C PRO A 134 7.07 35.35 -13.67
N PRO A 135 7.71 36.49 -13.99
CA PRO A 135 8.53 36.62 -15.19
C PRO A 135 9.59 35.50 -15.20
N ALA A 136 9.48 34.62 -16.20
CA ALA A 136 10.30 33.43 -16.30
C ALA A 136 11.77 33.81 -16.50
N MET A 137 12.55 33.81 -15.43
CA MET A 137 14.00 33.81 -15.53
C MET A 137 14.40 32.45 -16.09
N ARG A 138 14.61 32.38 -17.40
CA ARG A 138 15.12 31.20 -18.10
C ARG A 138 16.46 30.81 -17.48
N ARG A 139 16.43 29.88 -16.52
CA ARG A 139 17.64 29.26 -16.00
C ARG A 139 18.25 28.47 -17.15
N ARG A 140 19.31 29.01 -17.75
CA ARG A 140 20.07 28.34 -18.82
C ARG A 140 20.42 26.93 -18.32
N LEU A 141 19.96 25.91 -19.04
CA LEU A 141 20.43 24.55 -18.82
C LEU A 141 21.95 24.56 -18.97
N ARG A 142 22.67 23.93 -18.04
CA ARG A 142 24.08 23.61 -18.24
C ARG A 142 24.18 22.75 -19.49
N ALA A 143 25.08 23.11 -20.41
CA ALA A 143 25.37 22.31 -21.59
C ALA A 143 25.75 20.89 -21.14
N GLY A 144 25.03 19.88 -21.64
CA GLY A 144 25.26 18.46 -21.31
C GLY A 144 24.32 17.83 -20.29
N ALA A 145 23.39 18.57 -19.68
CA ALA A 145 22.34 17.96 -18.85
C ALA A 145 21.24 17.36 -19.75
N ALA A 146 21.01 16.04 -19.64
CA ALA A 146 19.90 15.37 -20.31
C ALA A 146 18.58 16.11 -20.04
N ALA A 147 17.81 16.36 -21.10
CA ALA A 147 16.50 16.97 -20.95
C ALA A 147 15.68 16.09 -19.99
N PRO A 148 15.12 16.67 -18.92
CA PRO A 148 14.33 15.91 -17.97
C PRO A 148 13.11 15.31 -18.69
N ALA A 149 12.86 14.02 -18.46
CA ALA A 149 11.82 13.26 -19.16
C ALA A 149 10.41 13.82 -18.94
N VAL A 150 10.19 14.55 -17.84
CA VAL A 150 8.88 15.11 -17.47
C VAL A 150 8.90 16.65 -17.56
N PRO A 151 7.96 17.25 -18.33
CA PRO A 151 7.71 18.69 -18.37
C PRO A 151 7.47 19.25 -16.97
N PRO A 152 7.90 20.49 -16.66
CA PRO A 152 7.80 21.05 -15.32
C PRO A 152 6.36 21.08 -14.75
N GLU A 153 5.35 21.16 -15.62
CA GLU A 153 3.94 21.22 -15.28
C GLU A 153 3.39 19.91 -14.69
N LYS A 154 3.95 18.76 -15.10
CA LYS A 154 3.48 17.43 -14.68
C LYS A 154 4.35 16.82 -13.57
N ARG A 155 5.30 17.57 -13.02
CA ARG A 155 6.24 17.03 -12.04
C ARG A 155 5.60 16.83 -10.69
N VAL A 156 5.76 15.63 -10.15
CA VAL A 156 5.33 15.30 -8.80
C VAL A 156 6.43 15.72 -7.81
N ARG A 157 6.02 16.40 -6.73
CA ARG A 157 6.87 16.85 -5.61
C ARG A 157 6.32 16.22 -4.32
N LEU A 158 6.99 15.19 -3.84
CA LEU A 158 6.64 14.38 -2.68
C LEU A 158 7.47 14.75 -1.43
N GLY A 159 8.37 15.74 -1.55
CA GLY A 159 9.08 16.36 -0.42
C GLY A 159 10.45 15.74 -0.10
N ASN A 160 10.75 14.55 -0.63
CA ASN A 160 12.07 13.93 -0.59
C ASN A 160 12.70 13.98 -2.00
N PRO A 161 13.95 14.47 -2.16
CA PRO A 161 14.59 14.59 -3.47
C PRO A 161 14.69 13.28 -4.25
N GLU A 162 14.84 12.13 -3.59
CA GLU A 162 14.90 10.84 -4.27
C GLU A 162 13.53 10.35 -4.72
N LEU A 163 12.47 10.64 -3.95
CA LEU A 163 11.10 10.32 -4.36
C LEU A 163 10.66 11.23 -5.50
N ASP A 164 11.01 12.52 -5.44
CA ASP A 164 10.81 13.46 -6.53
C ASP A 164 11.56 13.00 -7.79
N ARG A 165 12.75 12.42 -7.67
CA ARG A 165 13.49 11.88 -8.81
C ARG A 165 12.79 10.66 -9.42
N LEU A 166 12.42 9.68 -8.59
CA LEU A 166 11.80 8.43 -9.05
C LEU A 166 10.47 8.67 -9.74
N TRP A 167 9.63 9.54 -9.18
CA TRP A 167 8.32 9.86 -9.73
C TRP A 167 8.35 10.73 -10.99
N ASN A 168 9.52 11.27 -11.35
CA ASN A 168 9.72 12.08 -12.55
C ASN A 168 10.67 11.41 -13.57
N LEU A 169 10.82 10.08 -13.50
CA LEU A 169 11.60 9.28 -14.46
C LEU A 169 10.92 9.15 -15.82
N SER A 170 9.59 9.07 -15.84
CA SER A 170 8.76 9.02 -17.05
C SER A 170 7.47 9.82 -16.83
N GLU A 171 6.84 10.29 -17.91
CA GLU A 171 5.56 11.00 -17.82
C GLU A 171 4.40 10.07 -17.43
N ASP A 172 4.50 8.80 -17.82
CA ASP A 172 3.51 7.75 -17.58
C ASP A 172 4.20 6.39 -17.38
N ASN A 173 3.54 5.45 -16.70
CA ASN A 173 4.03 4.08 -16.52
C ASN A 173 4.13 3.34 -17.86
N ALA A 174 3.22 3.61 -18.80
CA ALA A 174 3.27 3.02 -20.15
C ALA A 174 4.44 3.59 -20.98
N SER A 175 4.75 4.87 -20.83
CA SER A 175 5.91 5.48 -21.51
C SER A 175 7.25 4.99 -20.95
N ALA A 176 7.31 4.59 -19.68
CA ALA A 176 8.49 3.90 -19.12
C ALA A 176 8.77 2.54 -19.77
N LEU A 177 7.73 1.90 -20.32
CA LEU A 177 7.83 0.63 -21.04
C LEU A 177 8.17 0.84 -22.53
N GLY A 178 8.17 2.08 -23.03
CA GLY A 178 8.36 2.44 -24.44
C GLY A 178 9.81 2.62 -24.87
N ASP A 179 10.10 2.15 -26.09
CA ASP A 179 11.29 2.35 -26.95
C ASP A 179 12.70 2.08 -26.41
N LYS A 180 12.88 1.83 -25.11
CA LYS A 180 14.18 1.46 -24.51
C LYS A 180 14.28 -0.01 -24.09
N ARG A 181 13.44 -0.88 -24.67
CA ARG A 181 13.96 -2.22 -24.91
C ARG A 181 14.94 -2.01 -26.03
N ASP A 182 16.23 -1.92 -25.71
CA ASP A 182 17.29 -2.16 -26.67
C ASP A 182 16.80 -3.33 -27.51
N ALA A 183 16.39 -3.06 -28.75
CA ALA A 183 15.78 -4.09 -29.59
C ALA A 183 16.80 -5.21 -29.59
N ALA A 184 16.42 -6.37 -29.03
CA ALA A 184 17.38 -7.45 -28.82
C ALA A 184 18.12 -7.63 -30.15
N PRO A 185 19.47 -7.54 -30.15
CA PRO A 185 20.22 -7.44 -31.39
C PRO A 185 19.78 -8.56 -32.32
N THR A 186 19.50 -8.21 -33.58
CA THR A 186 19.09 -9.19 -34.58
C THR A 186 20.11 -10.31 -34.61
N ALA A 187 19.66 -11.55 -34.85
CA ALA A 187 20.55 -12.73 -34.89
C ALA A 187 21.75 -12.48 -35.82
N GLU A 188 21.55 -11.80 -36.94
CA GLU A 188 22.60 -11.40 -37.89
C GLU A 188 23.70 -10.51 -37.28
N VAL A 189 23.32 -9.52 -36.47
CA VAL A 189 24.26 -8.60 -35.83
C VAL A 189 25.02 -9.29 -34.71
N TYR A 190 24.33 -10.16 -33.95
CA TYR A 190 24.94 -10.86 -32.82
C TYR A 190 25.92 -11.96 -33.27
N LEU A 191 25.57 -12.70 -34.32
CA LEU A 191 26.34 -13.82 -34.84
C LEU A 191 27.49 -13.40 -35.76
N ARG A 192 27.57 -12.12 -36.16
CA ARG A 192 28.70 -11.61 -36.94
C ARG A 192 30.05 -11.84 -36.24
N ASN A 193 30.09 -11.78 -34.91
CA ASN A 193 31.30 -12.10 -34.14
C ASN A 193 31.80 -13.54 -34.39
N VAL A 194 30.91 -14.49 -34.67
CA VAL A 194 31.28 -15.88 -34.99
C VAL A 194 31.96 -15.96 -36.37
N VAL A 195 31.53 -15.12 -37.31
CA VAL A 195 32.07 -15.03 -38.66
C VAL A 195 33.41 -14.29 -38.66
N ASP A 196 33.52 -13.21 -37.89
CA ASP A 196 34.76 -12.44 -37.75
C ASP A 196 35.86 -13.29 -37.05
N ASP A 197 35.50 -14.13 -36.09
CA ASP A 197 36.41 -15.10 -35.44
C ASP A 197 36.89 -16.22 -36.40
N MET A 198 36.27 -16.38 -37.57
CA MET A 198 36.67 -17.33 -38.63
C MET A 198 37.65 -16.73 -39.64
N ASP A 199 37.89 -15.41 -39.62
CA ASP A 199 38.83 -14.76 -40.53
C ASP A 199 40.29 -15.07 -40.10
N PRO A 200 41.11 -15.74 -40.95
CA PRO A 200 42.50 -16.03 -40.64
C PRO A 200 43.38 -14.78 -40.39
N GLU A 201 42.94 -13.58 -40.78
CA GLU A 201 43.64 -12.32 -40.48
C GLU A 201 43.47 -11.85 -39.02
N ALA A 202 42.46 -12.35 -38.30
CA ALA A 202 42.14 -11.88 -36.96
C ALA A 202 43.15 -12.34 -35.87
N GLN A 203 43.98 -13.35 -36.17
CA GLN A 203 45.00 -13.91 -35.25
C GLN A 203 44.48 -14.18 -33.81
N ILE A 204 43.22 -14.59 -33.69
CA ILE A 204 42.59 -14.89 -32.40
C ILE A 204 42.96 -16.33 -32.00
N GLU A 205 43.57 -16.48 -30.83
CA GLU A 205 43.87 -17.79 -30.24
C GLU A 205 42.59 -18.60 -30.00
N GLU A 206 42.64 -19.90 -30.28
CA GLU A 206 41.49 -20.81 -30.25
C GLU A 206 40.74 -20.86 -28.92
N THR A 207 41.44 -20.57 -27.82
CA THR A 207 40.88 -20.47 -26.46
C THR A 207 39.92 -19.28 -26.28
N TYR A 208 40.06 -18.23 -27.09
CA TYR A 208 39.30 -16.98 -26.98
C TYR A 208 38.22 -16.82 -28.07
N LYS A 209 38.06 -17.80 -28.97
CA LYS A 209 36.97 -17.81 -29.95
C LYS A 209 35.61 -17.77 -29.24
N SER A 210 34.67 -17.00 -29.78
CA SER A 210 33.31 -16.81 -29.23
C SER A 210 32.51 -18.12 -29.08
N LYS A 211 32.92 -19.18 -29.79
CA LYS A 211 32.37 -20.54 -29.70
C LYS A 211 32.69 -21.24 -28.37
N ASN A 212 33.78 -20.86 -27.71
CA ASN A 212 34.18 -21.44 -26.43
C ASN A 212 33.53 -20.73 -25.22
N ASP A 213 33.00 -19.51 -25.41
CA ASP A 213 32.22 -18.83 -24.37
C ASP A 213 30.81 -19.42 -24.27
N LYS A 214 30.61 -20.22 -23.22
CA LYS A 214 29.33 -20.87 -22.89
C LYS A 214 28.17 -19.87 -22.78
N THR A 215 28.43 -18.63 -22.35
CA THR A 215 27.40 -17.60 -22.23
C THR A 215 27.02 -17.01 -23.58
N TYR A 216 27.98 -16.87 -24.48
CA TYR A 216 27.77 -16.44 -25.86
C TYR A 216 26.99 -17.50 -26.65
N VAL A 217 27.42 -18.76 -26.59
CA VAL A 217 26.74 -19.90 -27.24
C VAL A 217 25.28 -20.02 -26.80
N TRP A 218 25.00 -19.85 -25.51
CA TRP A 218 23.64 -19.94 -24.96
C TRP A 218 22.71 -18.79 -25.39
N LYS A 219 23.28 -17.60 -25.62
CA LYS A 219 22.56 -16.43 -26.18
C LYS A 219 22.37 -16.59 -27.69
N ALA A 220 23.41 -17.03 -28.41
CA ALA A 220 23.38 -17.34 -29.84
C ALA A 220 22.31 -18.39 -30.17
N LEU A 221 22.25 -19.49 -29.42
CA LEU A 221 21.23 -20.54 -29.55
C LEU A 221 19.80 -20.00 -29.47
N ARG A 222 19.52 -19.10 -28.52
CA ARG A 222 18.20 -18.46 -28.37
C ARG A 222 17.86 -17.53 -29.52
N LEU A 223 18.85 -16.83 -30.05
CA LEU A 223 18.67 -15.93 -31.20
C LEU A 223 18.47 -16.72 -32.49
N ILE A 224 19.22 -17.82 -32.69
CA ILE A 224 19.05 -18.73 -33.84
C ILE A 224 17.68 -19.41 -33.78
N ALA A 225 17.28 -19.97 -32.63
CA ALA A 225 15.97 -20.61 -32.46
C ALA A 225 14.78 -19.67 -32.78
N LYS A 226 14.97 -18.36 -32.59
CA LYS A 226 13.95 -17.34 -32.90
C LYS A 226 13.96 -16.91 -34.36
N ALA A 227 15.11 -16.93 -35.02
CA ALA A 227 15.27 -16.45 -36.40
C ALA A 227 15.09 -17.58 -37.44
N ASP A 228 15.72 -18.73 -37.23
CA ASP A 228 15.66 -19.88 -38.13
C ASP A 228 15.69 -21.20 -37.35
N MET A 229 14.55 -21.88 -37.31
CA MET A 229 14.38 -23.18 -36.65
C MET A 229 15.13 -24.31 -37.38
N GLY A 230 15.35 -24.19 -38.69
CA GLY A 230 16.08 -25.18 -39.49
C GLY A 230 17.59 -25.15 -39.24
N ALA A 231 18.18 -23.96 -39.10
CA ALA A 231 19.54 -23.80 -38.60
C ALA A 231 19.68 -24.31 -37.15
N PHE A 232 18.68 -24.07 -36.29
CA PHE A 232 18.71 -24.55 -34.91
C PHE A 232 18.75 -26.08 -34.78
N GLN A 233 18.01 -26.81 -35.62
CA GLN A 233 18.04 -28.28 -35.63
C GLN A 233 19.39 -28.85 -36.08
N ARG A 234 20.04 -28.21 -37.06
CA ARG A 234 21.36 -28.62 -37.57
C ARG A 234 22.47 -28.45 -36.54
N LEU A 235 22.35 -27.46 -35.67
CA LEU A 235 23.31 -27.21 -34.59
C LEU A 235 23.35 -28.32 -33.51
N GLY A 236 22.39 -29.26 -33.53
CA GLY A 236 22.44 -30.47 -32.71
C GLY A 236 23.34 -31.57 -33.29
N ALA A 237 23.75 -31.45 -34.55
CA ALA A 237 24.56 -32.42 -35.28
C ALA A 237 25.86 -31.82 -35.86
N GLU A 238 25.90 -30.51 -36.12
CA GLU A 238 27.02 -29.78 -36.71
C GLU A 238 27.46 -28.60 -35.84
N ASP A 239 28.72 -28.19 -35.95
CA ASP A 239 29.29 -27.09 -35.18
C ASP A 239 28.77 -25.72 -35.65
N MET A 240 28.73 -24.76 -34.70
CA MET A 240 28.28 -23.38 -34.97
C MET A 240 29.04 -22.71 -36.13
N GLU A 241 30.31 -23.09 -36.25
CA GLU A 241 31.08 -23.36 -37.48
C GLU A 241 30.42 -23.15 -38.84
N THR A 242 29.62 -24.15 -39.17
CA THR A 242 29.11 -24.43 -40.51
C THR A 242 27.70 -23.87 -40.68
N VAL A 243 26.96 -23.81 -39.58
CA VAL A 243 25.54 -23.44 -39.55
C VAL A 243 25.36 -21.92 -39.60
N VAL A 244 26.24 -21.15 -38.96
CA VAL A 244 26.12 -19.68 -38.90
C VAL A 244 26.39 -19.01 -40.26
N PRO A 245 27.46 -19.33 -41.01
CA PRO A 245 27.68 -18.79 -42.35
C PRO A 245 26.56 -19.15 -43.34
N ALA A 246 26.05 -20.38 -43.27
CA ALA A 246 24.92 -20.86 -44.07
C ALA A 246 23.60 -20.14 -43.74
N MET A 247 23.41 -19.70 -42.49
CA MET A 247 22.24 -18.92 -42.07
C MET A 247 22.34 -17.45 -42.49
N LEU A 248 23.56 -16.88 -42.51
CA LEU A 248 23.80 -15.48 -42.88
C LEU A 248 24.05 -15.26 -44.38
N GLY A 249 24.12 -16.34 -45.18
CA GLY A 249 24.35 -16.27 -46.63
C GLY A 249 25.75 -15.76 -47.02
N VAL A 250 26.73 -15.88 -46.12
CA VAL A 250 28.12 -15.51 -46.35
C VAL A 250 28.90 -16.78 -46.71
N GLU A 251 29.57 -16.80 -47.86
CA GLU A 251 30.44 -17.92 -48.23
C GLU A 251 31.57 -18.07 -47.20
N PRO A 252 31.85 -19.30 -46.72
CA PRO A 252 32.92 -19.51 -45.75
C PRO A 252 34.27 -19.13 -46.38
N PRO A 253 35.19 -18.48 -45.62
CA PRO A 253 36.53 -18.24 -46.11
C PRO A 253 37.18 -19.59 -46.44
N ALA A 254 37.65 -19.71 -47.69
CA ALA A 254 38.26 -20.92 -48.20
C ALA A 254 39.51 -21.28 -47.37
N GLY A 255 39.48 -22.46 -46.74
CA GLY A 255 40.70 -23.11 -46.26
C GLY A 255 40.57 -23.86 -44.95
N THR A 256 39.98 -25.06 -44.98
CA THR A 256 40.49 -26.24 -44.24
C THR A 256 40.01 -27.50 -44.94
N ASP A 257 40.64 -27.82 -46.07
CA ASP A 257 40.77 -29.22 -46.49
C ASP A 257 41.73 -29.89 -45.49
N GLY A 258 41.21 -30.76 -44.63
CA GLY A 258 41.98 -31.55 -43.68
C GLY A 258 41.35 -32.92 -43.54
N GLY A 259 41.79 -33.86 -44.38
CA GLY A 259 41.22 -35.19 -44.53
C GLY A 259 41.18 -36.04 -43.26
N THR A 260 40.14 -36.87 -43.17
CA THR A 260 40.11 -38.06 -42.32
C THR A 260 40.23 -39.28 -43.20
N ASP A 261 41.47 -39.74 -43.38
CA ASP A 261 41.78 -41.14 -43.67
C ASP A 261 41.83 -41.91 -42.34
N GLY A 262 41.17 -43.07 -42.31
CA GLY A 262 41.56 -44.22 -41.46
C GLY A 262 40.88 -44.38 -40.10
N GLY A 263 40.01 -45.40 -40.00
CA GLY A 263 39.54 -45.96 -38.73
C GLY A 263 38.23 -46.73 -38.86
#